data_AF-A0A177HSS4-F1
#
_entry.id   AF-A0A177HSS4-F1
#
_cell.length_a   1.000
_cell.length_b   1.000
_cell.length_c   1.000
_cell.angle_alpha   90.00
_cell.angle_beta   90.00
_cell.angle_gamma   90.00
#
_symmetry.space_group_name_H-M   'P 1'
#
loop_
_entity.id
_entity.type
_entity.pdbx_description
1 polymer ?
#
loop_
_entity_poly.entity_id
_entity_poly.type
_entity_poly.pdbx_seq_one_letter_code
_entity_poly.pdbx_strand_id
1 'polypeptide(L)'
;MSGAGSSTRDQAPDGTPTKSGLTRRQRQTLSRGAQYAIFVAAIVAIGVTADWDRLANQFAQADLAKQLFPDIITIALRNTVVYTLSGFVFGLVLGMIIALMRLSSVGPYRWVAGVYIEIFRGLPALLIFIFVGVAVPLAFPGTEIPGGTYGKVALALGLVSAAYMAETIRAGIQAVPKGQMEAARSLGFSHARAMVSIIIPQAIRIVIPPLTNELVLLFKDSSLVLFLGVTLEERELAKFGRDLASQTANSTPILVAGLCYLLVTVPLSFVVRRLEGRAGETR
;
A
#
# COMPACT_ATOMS: atom_id res chain seq x y z
N MET A 1 92.95 -19.83 10.04
CA MET A 1 92.79 -19.30 8.66
C MET A 1 91.64 -20.08 8.04
N SER A 2 90.43 -19.51 8.06
CA SER A 2 89.79 -18.79 6.95
C SER A 2 89.45 -19.71 5.76
N GLY A 3 88.17 -19.77 5.40
CA GLY A 3 87.75 -20.36 4.13
C GLY A 3 86.32 -20.87 4.11
N ALA A 4 85.39 -20.02 3.65
CA ALA A 4 84.05 -20.39 3.23
C ALA A 4 84.05 -21.03 1.82
N GLY A 5 82.98 -21.78 1.49
CA GLY A 5 82.64 -22.24 0.13
C GLY A 5 82.02 -23.64 0.16
N SER A 6 80.69 -23.81 0.19
CA SER A 6 79.69 -23.67 -0.89
C SER A 6 79.42 -24.96 -1.68
N SER A 7 78.12 -25.24 -1.82
CA SER A 7 77.46 -26.09 -2.83
C SER A 7 77.20 -27.54 -2.46
N THR A 8 75.93 -27.83 -2.21
CA THR A 8 75.24 -28.95 -2.85
C THR A 8 73.81 -28.51 -3.16
N ARG A 9 73.56 -28.29 -4.46
CA ARG A 9 72.22 -28.30 -5.04
C ARG A 9 71.73 -29.74 -4.99
N ASP A 10 70.51 -29.94 -4.49
CA ASP A 10 69.73 -31.12 -4.84
C ASP A 10 68.33 -30.66 -5.25
N GLN A 11 67.97 -30.97 -6.49
CA GLN A 11 66.65 -30.71 -7.08
C GLN A 11 65.74 -31.88 -6.70
N ALA A 12 64.56 -31.57 -6.18
CA ALA A 12 63.47 -32.53 -5.97
C ALA A 12 62.14 -31.91 -6.45
N PRO A 13 61.17 -32.76 -6.84
CA PRO A 13 60.42 -32.58 -8.07
C PRO A 13 59.13 -31.77 -7.96
N ASP A 14 58.68 -31.39 -9.15
CA ASP A 14 57.40 -30.85 -9.54
C ASP A 14 56.19 -31.52 -8.86
N GLY A 15 55.19 -30.71 -8.55
CA GLY A 15 54.00 -31.15 -7.83
C GLY A 15 53.34 -30.03 -7.05
N THR A 16 53.05 -28.89 -7.69
CA THR A 16 52.09 -27.95 -7.11
C THR A 16 50.71 -28.61 -7.15
N PRO A 17 50.06 -28.91 -5.99
CA PRO A 17 48.71 -29.40 -6.03
C PRO A 17 47.85 -28.23 -6.50
N THR A 18 47.27 -28.34 -7.70
CA THR A 18 46.19 -27.45 -8.12
C THR A 18 45.09 -27.58 -7.08
N LYS A 19 44.97 -26.57 -6.20
CA LYS A 19 43.88 -26.50 -5.23
C LYS A 19 42.60 -26.59 -6.02
N SER A 20 41.91 -27.74 -5.93
CA SER A 20 40.58 -27.97 -6.48
C SER A 20 39.62 -26.97 -5.83
N GLY A 21 39.59 -25.75 -6.36
CA GLY A 21 38.66 -24.72 -5.94
C GLY A 21 37.25 -25.20 -6.25
N LEU A 22 36.37 -25.15 -5.26
CA LEU A 22 34.95 -25.43 -5.43
C LEU A 22 34.44 -24.76 -6.71
N THR A 23 33.83 -25.55 -7.60
CA THR A 23 33.23 -25.03 -8.83
C THR A 23 32.19 -23.97 -8.49
N ARG A 24 31.93 -23.00 -9.40
CA ARG A 24 30.96 -21.92 -9.16
C ARG A 24 29.59 -22.45 -8.71
N ARG A 25 29.15 -23.60 -9.21
CA ARG A 25 27.92 -24.30 -8.80
C ARG A 25 27.99 -24.86 -7.37
N GLN A 26 29.13 -25.45 -6.97
CA GLN A 26 29.35 -25.93 -5.60
C GLN A 26 29.39 -24.77 -4.59
N ARG A 27 30.00 -23.63 -4.93
CA ARG A 27 29.99 -22.44 -4.06
C ARG A 27 28.58 -21.85 -3.87
N GLN A 28 27.78 -21.81 -4.93
CA GLN A 28 26.40 -21.30 -4.86
C GLN A 28 25.48 -22.19 -4.01
N THR A 29 25.60 -23.52 -4.12
CA THR A 29 24.82 -24.46 -3.30
C THR A 29 25.23 -24.41 -1.83
N LEU A 30 26.54 -24.32 -1.54
CA LEU A 30 27.04 -24.14 -0.18
C LEU A 30 26.56 -22.81 0.44
N SER A 31 26.57 -21.72 -0.34
CA SER A 31 26.11 -20.40 0.10
C SER A 31 24.62 -20.36 0.43
N ARG A 32 23.76 -20.98 -0.40
CA ARG A 32 22.33 -21.10 -0.11
C ARG A 32 22.08 -21.97 1.13
N GLY A 33 22.79 -23.09 1.25
CA GLY A 33 22.73 -23.95 2.43
C GLY A 33 23.11 -23.19 3.71
N ALA A 34 24.18 -22.40 3.68
CA ALA A 34 24.58 -21.55 4.79
C ALA A 34 23.53 -20.47 5.11
N GLN A 35 22.94 -19.83 4.10
CA GLN A 35 21.87 -18.83 4.29
C GLN A 35 20.63 -19.44 4.95
N TYR A 36 20.19 -20.61 4.50
CA TYR A 36 19.06 -21.32 5.13
C TYR A 36 19.39 -21.77 6.55
N ALA A 37 20.61 -22.28 6.77
CA ALA A 37 21.05 -22.67 8.11
C ALA A 37 21.06 -21.47 9.07
N ILE A 38 21.57 -20.32 8.65
CA ILE A 38 21.57 -19.08 9.44
C ILE A 38 20.13 -18.60 9.69
N PHE A 39 19.27 -18.63 8.68
CA PHE A 39 17.87 -18.22 8.82
C PHE A 39 17.10 -19.10 9.81
N VAL A 40 17.24 -20.42 9.69
CA VAL A 40 16.62 -21.37 10.62
C VAL A 40 17.21 -21.21 12.02
N ALA A 41 18.53 -21.07 12.15
CA ALA A 41 19.18 -20.84 13.44
C ALA A 41 18.68 -19.53 14.08
N ALA A 42 18.47 -18.47 13.30
CA ALA A 42 17.91 -17.22 13.80
C ALA A 42 16.45 -17.38 14.27
N ILE A 43 15.61 -18.08 13.52
CA ILE A 43 14.22 -18.37 13.94
C ILE A 43 14.19 -19.20 15.22
N VAL A 44 15.00 -20.25 15.29
CA VAL A 44 15.09 -21.11 16.48
C VAL A 44 15.62 -20.33 17.67
N ALA A 45 16.66 -19.51 17.48
CA ALA A 45 17.20 -18.67 18.54
C ALA A 45 16.15 -17.69 19.07
N ILE A 46 15.41 -16.99 18.19
CA ILE A 46 14.30 -16.12 18.59
C ILE A 46 13.23 -16.93 19.33
N GLY A 47 12.86 -18.10 18.81
CA GLY A 47 11.81 -18.93 19.41
C GLY A 47 12.19 -19.51 20.76
N VAL A 48 13.45 -19.81 21.03
CA VAL A 48 13.88 -20.36 22.33
C VAL A 48 14.17 -19.26 23.35
N THR A 49 14.65 -18.09 22.90
CA THR A 49 14.98 -16.96 23.79
C THR A 49 13.78 -16.06 24.09
N ALA A 50 12.70 -16.18 23.32
CA ALA A 50 11.49 -15.43 23.56
C ALA A 50 10.80 -15.88 24.85
N ASP A 51 10.43 -14.90 25.66
CA ASP A 51 9.56 -15.08 26.82
C ASP A 51 8.11 -15.21 26.34
N TRP A 52 7.70 -16.44 26.01
CA TRP A 52 6.38 -16.74 25.46
C TRP A 52 5.25 -16.38 26.41
N ASP A 53 5.45 -16.51 27.71
CA ASP A 53 4.43 -16.16 28.70
C ASP A 53 4.21 -14.65 28.72
N ARG A 54 5.29 -13.85 28.71
CA ARG A 54 5.18 -12.39 28.61
C ARG A 54 4.55 -11.95 27.29
N LEU A 55 4.93 -12.59 26.18
CA LEU A 55 4.34 -12.30 24.86
C LEU A 55 2.84 -12.62 24.83
N ALA A 56 2.44 -13.80 25.29
CA ALA A 56 1.03 -14.19 25.35
C ALA A 56 0.23 -13.23 26.23
N ASN A 57 0.77 -12.86 27.40
CA ASN A 57 0.11 -11.91 28.29
C ASN A 57 0.00 -10.50 27.71
N GLN A 58 0.97 -10.06 26.90
CA GLN A 58 0.97 -8.71 26.32
C GLN A 58 0.20 -8.59 25.01
N PHE A 59 0.11 -9.66 24.23
CA PHE A 59 -0.45 -9.61 22.86
C PHE A 59 -1.68 -10.50 22.65
N ALA A 60 -1.96 -11.47 23.52
CA ALA A 60 -2.99 -12.49 23.31
C ALA A 60 -3.79 -12.82 24.58
N GLN A 61 -4.17 -11.81 25.36
CA GLN A 61 -5.06 -12.02 26.51
C GLN A 61 -6.50 -12.30 26.07
N ALA A 62 -6.95 -13.54 26.26
CA ALA A 62 -8.27 -14.00 25.81
C ALA A 62 -9.43 -13.24 26.46
N ASP A 63 -9.31 -12.86 27.73
CA ASP A 63 -10.38 -12.16 28.45
C ASP A 63 -10.55 -10.73 27.94
N LEU A 64 -9.45 -10.03 27.66
CA LEU A 64 -9.48 -8.72 27.00
C LEU A 64 -10.02 -8.85 25.58
N ALA A 65 -9.57 -9.85 24.81
CA ALA A 65 -10.03 -10.04 23.44
C ALA A 65 -11.55 -10.24 23.36
N LYS A 66 -12.15 -11.00 24.30
CA LYS A 66 -13.61 -11.18 24.38
C LYS A 66 -14.35 -9.87 24.67
N GLN A 67 -13.79 -8.99 25.51
CA GLN A 67 -14.38 -7.69 25.85
C GLN A 67 -14.39 -6.71 24.67
N LEU A 68 -13.58 -6.92 23.63
CA LEU A 68 -13.58 -6.09 22.43
C LEU A 68 -14.83 -6.31 21.56
N PHE A 69 -15.50 -7.47 21.72
CA PHE A 69 -16.68 -7.81 20.95
C PHE A 69 -17.95 -7.43 21.72
N PRO A 70 -18.99 -6.92 21.03
CA PRO A 70 -19.12 -6.81 19.58
C PRO A 70 -18.55 -5.51 18.97
N ASP A 71 -18.14 -4.55 19.80
CA ASP A 71 -17.83 -3.16 19.41
C ASP A 71 -16.74 -3.03 18.34
N ILE A 72 -15.73 -3.90 18.37
CA ILE A 72 -14.69 -3.91 17.33
C ILE A 72 -15.25 -4.20 15.92
N ILE A 73 -16.38 -4.91 15.83
CA ILE A 73 -17.06 -5.19 14.57
C ILE A 73 -18.13 -4.16 14.27
N THR A 74 -19.03 -3.90 15.23
CA THR A 74 -20.21 -3.05 15.03
C THR A 74 -19.88 -1.57 14.93
N ILE A 75 -18.83 -1.13 15.62
CA ILE A 75 -18.36 0.25 15.62
C ILE A 75 -17.09 0.35 14.76
N ALA A 76 -16.00 -0.27 15.21
CA ALA A 76 -14.68 0.01 14.65
C ALA A 76 -14.54 -0.43 13.19
N LEU A 77 -14.82 -1.70 12.88
CA LEU A 77 -14.78 -2.23 11.52
C LEU A 77 -15.81 -1.55 10.61
N ARG A 78 -17.04 -1.34 11.10
CA ARG A 78 -18.09 -0.62 10.35
C ARG A 78 -17.60 0.77 9.93
N ASN A 79 -17.03 1.53 10.85
CA ASN A 79 -16.54 2.87 10.56
C ASN A 79 -15.35 2.85 9.61
N THR A 80 -14.41 1.92 9.77
CA THR A 80 -13.33 1.70 8.80
C THR A 80 -13.90 1.52 7.40
N VAL A 81 -14.90 0.64 7.21
CA VAL A 81 -15.55 0.43 5.90
C VAL A 81 -16.24 1.71 5.40
N VAL A 82 -17.02 2.39 6.24
CA VAL A 82 -17.75 3.60 5.85
C VAL A 82 -16.78 4.71 5.42
N TYR A 83 -15.71 4.94 6.20
CA TYR A 83 -14.67 5.92 5.89
C TYR A 83 -13.94 5.62 4.58
N THR A 84 -13.59 4.35 4.36
CA THR A 84 -12.96 3.92 3.12
C THR A 84 -13.87 4.13 1.93
N LEU A 85 -15.14 3.73 2.02
CA LEU A 85 -16.08 3.85 0.90
C LEU A 85 -16.42 5.32 0.60
N SER A 86 -16.64 6.15 1.61
CA SER A 86 -16.92 7.57 1.41
C SER A 86 -15.71 8.30 0.80
N GLY A 87 -14.51 8.03 1.31
CA GLY A 87 -13.25 8.55 0.75
C GLY A 87 -13.01 8.06 -0.68
N PHE A 88 -13.25 6.77 -0.96
CA PHE A 88 -13.09 6.20 -2.29
C PHE A 88 -14.06 6.81 -3.30
N VAL A 89 -15.34 6.94 -2.94
CA VAL A 89 -16.35 7.54 -3.84
C VAL A 89 -16.03 9.00 -4.14
N PHE A 90 -15.69 9.79 -3.11
CA PHE A 90 -15.26 11.17 -3.30
C PHE A 90 -14.00 11.24 -4.18
N GLY A 91 -13.00 10.41 -3.86
CA GLY A 91 -11.74 10.32 -4.60
C GLY A 91 -11.93 9.91 -6.05
N LEU A 92 -12.85 8.98 -6.34
CA LEU A 92 -13.13 8.53 -7.70
C LEU A 92 -13.81 9.62 -8.53
N VAL A 93 -14.79 10.31 -7.95
CA VAL A 93 -15.50 11.41 -8.63
C VAL A 93 -14.54 12.56 -8.91
N LEU A 94 -13.81 13.02 -7.89
CA LEU A 94 -12.85 14.11 -8.05
C LEU A 94 -11.67 13.71 -8.95
N GLY A 95 -11.16 12.48 -8.79
CA GLY A 95 -10.08 11.93 -9.60
C GLY A 95 -10.46 11.80 -11.07
N MET A 96 -11.72 11.45 -11.38
CA MET A 96 -12.23 11.46 -12.76
C MET A 96 -12.19 12.87 -13.35
N ILE A 97 -12.68 13.88 -12.61
CA ILE A 97 -12.66 15.28 -13.06
C ILE A 97 -11.22 15.73 -13.35
N ILE A 98 -10.30 15.43 -12.43
CA ILE A 98 -8.88 15.80 -12.56
C ILE A 98 -8.20 15.06 -13.70
N ALA A 99 -8.52 13.78 -13.92
CA ALA A 99 -8.03 13.02 -15.07
C ALA A 99 -8.48 13.66 -16.40
N LEU A 100 -9.74 14.05 -16.50
CA LEU A 100 -10.28 14.72 -17.68
C LEU A 100 -9.62 16.09 -17.90
N MET A 101 -9.41 16.87 -16.85
CA MET A 101 -8.66 18.14 -16.92
C MET A 101 -7.23 17.90 -17.42
N ARG A 102 -6.56 16.85 -16.93
CA ARG A 102 -5.20 16.49 -17.32
C ARG A 102 -5.08 15.98 -18.76
N LEU A 103 -6.14 15.37 -19.29
CA LEU A 103 -6.25 14.92 -20.69
C LEU A 103 -6.75 16.00 -21.65
N SER A 104 -7.23 17.13 -21.13
CA SER A 104 -7.78 18.23 -21.94
C SER A 104 -6.72 18.83 -22.87
N SER A 105 -7.14 19.33 -24.04
CA SER A 105 -6.29 20.15 -24.91
C SER A 105 -6.01 21.54 -24.33
N VAL A 106 -6.80 21.98 -23.34
CA VAL A 106 -6.71 23.32 -22.73
C VAL A 106 -5.53 23.38 -21.75
N GLY A 107 -4.55 24.23 -22.04
CA GLY A 107 -3.32 24.40 -21.25
C GLY A 107 -3.55 24.63 -19.75
N PRO A 108 -4.36 25.62 -19.35
CA PRO A 108 -4.65 25.91 -17.95
C PRO A 108 -5.22 24.72 -17.16
N TYR A 109 -6.16 23.95 -17.73
CA TYR A 109 -6.73 22.77 -17.05
C TYR A 109 -5.69 21.70 -16.78
N ARG A 110 -4.81 21.44 -17.77
CA ARG A 110 -3.71 20.49 -17.59
C ARG A 110 -2.74 20.94 -16.51
N TRP A 111 -2.46 22.24 -16.44
CA TRP A 111 -1.56 22.80 -15.44
C TRP A 111 -2.14 22.69 -14.03
N VAL A 112 -3.39 23.13 -13.82
CA VAL A 112 -4.08 23.02 -12.52
C VAL A 112 -4.16 21.56 -12.05
N ALA A 113 -4.56 20.65 -12.94
CA ALA A 113 -4.59 19.22 -12.62
C ALA A 113 -3.20 18.66 -12.29
N GLY A 114 -2.15 19.13 -12.98
CA GLY A 114 -0.77 18.77 -12.69
C GLY A 114 -0.33 19.18 -11.30
N VAL A 115 -0.53 20.45 -10.95
CA VAL A 115 -0.19 21.00 -9.64
C VAL A 115 -0.95 20.25 -8.53
N TYR A 116 -2.24 20.00 -8.71
CA TYR A 116 -3.02 19.20 -7.76
C TYR A 116 -2.39 17.81 -7.56
N ILE A 117 -2.13 17.08 -8.65
CA ILE A 117 -1.60 15.71 -8.59
C ILE A 117 -0.24 15.69 -7.89
N GLU A 118 0.65 16.63 -8.23
CA GLU A 118 1.99 16.75 -7.65
C GLU A 118 1.94 17.04 -6.15
N ILE A 119 1.08 17.96 -5.71
CA ILE A 119 0.94 18.31 -4.29
C ILE A 119 0.40 17.12 -3.49
N PHE A 120 -0.75 16.57 -3.88
CA PHE A 120 -1.43 15.55 -3.06
C PHE A 120 -0.73 14.18 -3.09
N ARG A 121 0.07 13.89 -4.12
CA ARG A 121 0.95 12.70 -4.12
C ARG A 121 2.30 12.95 -3.46
N GLY A 122 2.76 14.20 -3.43
CA GLY A 122 4.03 14.59 -2.81
C GLY A 122 3.94 14.80 -1.30
N LEU A 123 2.75 15.09 -0.77
CA LEU A 123 2.53 15.30 0.66
C LEU A 123 2.16 13.99 1.39
N PRO A 124 2.62 13.79 2.64
CA PRO A 124 2.10 12.74 3.50
C PRO A 124 0.60 12.93 3.74
N ALA A 125 -0.19 11.86 3.52
CA ALA A 125 -1.64 11.89 3.73
C ALA A 125 -2.03 12.31 5.16
N LEU A 126 -1.19 11.98 6.14
CA LEU A 126 -1.32 12.45 7.53
C LEU A 126 -1.44 13.98 7.64
N LEU A 127 -0.62 14.73 6.89
CA LEU A 127 -0.68 16.19 6.93
C LEU A 127 -2.02 16.71 6.41
N ILE A 128 -2.59 16.05 5.40
CA ILE A 128 -3.92 16.40 4.87
C ILE A 128 -5.01 16.15 5.91
N PHE A 129 -4.93 15.04 6.65
CA PHE A 129 -5.84 14.76 7.76
C PHE A 129 -5.77 15.82 8.86
N ILE A 130 -4.56 16.20 9.28
CA ILE A 130 -4.37 17.25 10.29
C ILE A 130 -4.89 18.59 9.76
N PHE A 131 -4.63 18.90 8.49
CA PHE A 131 -5.08 20.15 7.88
C PHE A 131 -6.61 20.24 7.85
N VAL A 132 -7.29 19.19 7.39
CA VAL A 132 -8.76 19.12 7.35
C VAL A 132 -9.38 19.07 8.75
N GLY A 133 -8.75 18.33 9.67
CA GLY A 133 -9.25 18.14 11.03
C GLY A 133 -9.07 19.33 11.96
N VAL A 134 -8.01 20.12 11.77
CA VAL A 134 -7.56 21.16 12.70
C VAL A 134 -7.37 22.50 12.00
N ALA A 135 -6.53 22.57 10.96
CA ALA A 135 -6.15 23.85 10.36
C ALA A 135 -7.32 24.57 9.67
N VAL A 136 -8.16 23.85 8.92
CA VAL A 136 -9.33 24.42 8.24
C VAL A 136 -10.35 24.98 9.25
N PRO A 137 -10.79 24.24 10.29
CA PRO A 137 -11.66 24.80 11.32
C PRO A 137 -11.09 26.05 12.03
N LEU A 138 -9.77 26.09 12.26
CA LEU A 138 -9.11 27.26 12.86
C LEU A 138 -9.05 28.47 11.92
N ALA A 139 -8.82 28.23 10.61
CA ALA A 139 -8.78 29.28 9.60
C ALA A 139 -10.17 29.84 9.26
N PHE A 140 -11.22 29.03 9.40
CA PHE A 140 -12.61 29.41 9.10
C PHE A 140 -13.54 29.12 10.30
N PRO A 141 -13.46 29.91 11.37
CA PRO A 141 -14.28 29.71 12.56
C PRO A 141 -15.78 29.73 12.23
N GLY A 142 -16.53 28.79 12.80
CA GLY A 142 -17.98 28.65 12.55
C GLY A 142 -18.34 27.91 11.26
N THR A 143 -17.37 27.51 10.43
CA THR A 143 -17.60 26.64 9.28
C THR A 143 -17.46 25.19 9.68
N GLU A 144 -18.56 24.43 9.60
CA GLU A 144 -18.52 22.99 9.82
C GLU A 144 -18.46 22.25 8.48
N ILE A 145 -17.56 21.27 8.39
CA ILE A 145 -17.53 20.37 7.24
C ILE A 145 -18.80 19.50 7.29
N PRO A 146 -19.62 19.48 6.21
CA PRO A 146 -20.86 18.72 6.18
C PRO A 146 -20.63 17.25 6.52
N GLY A 147 -21.46 16.68 7.39
CA GLY A 147 -21.32 15.28 7.84
C GLY A 147 -20.27 15.08 8.95
N GLY A 148 -19.78 16.15 9.58
CA GLY A 148 -18.93 16.07 10.77
C GLY A 148 -17.64 15.28 10.53
N THR A 149 -17.35 14.33 11.41
CA THR A 149 -16.17 13.45 11.28
C THR A 149 -16.18 12.67 9.97
N TYR A 150 -17.31 12.08 9.58
CA TYR A 150 -17.42 11.31 8.34
C TYR A 150 -17.12 12.18 7.11
N GLY A 151 -17.59 13.43 7.12
CA GLY A 151 -17.27 14.41 6.08
C GLY A 151 -15.80 14.80 6.03
N LYS A 152 -15.18 15.06 7.19
CA LYS A 152 -13.74 15.34 7.32
C LYS A 152 -12.90 14.19 6.76
N VAL A 153 -13.26 12.95 7.08
CA VAL A 153 -12.55 11.76 6.62
C VAL A 153 -12.73 11.54 5.12
N ALA A 154 -13.97 11.66 4.62
CA ALA A 154 -14.25 11.57 3.19
C ALA A 154 -13.47 12.62 2.40
N LEU A 155 -13.40 13.86 2.91
CA LEU A 155 -12.63 14.94 2.29
C LEU A 155 -11.13 14.66 2.33
N ALA A 156 -10.56 14.29 3.49
CA ALA A 156 -9.13 14.07 3.63
C ALA A 156 -8.64 12.86 2.80
N LEU A 157 -9.29 11.71 2.93
CA LEU A 157 -8.97 10.51 2.12
C LEU A 157 -9.25 10.77 0.63
N GLY A 158 -10.38 11.41 0.34
CA GLY A 158 -10.83 11.67 -1.01
C GLY A 158 -9.91 12.63 -1.78
N LEU A 159 -9.40 13.67 -1.14
CA LEU A 159 -8.43 14.59 -1.78
C LEU A 159 -7.14 13.86 -2.17
N VAL A 160 -6.59 13.06 -1.26
CA VAL A 160 -5.36 12.30 -1.51
C VAL A 160 -5.60 11.26 -2.60
N SER A 161 -6.63 10.41 -2.45
CA SER A 161 -6.91 9.35 -3.41
C SER A 161 -7.32 9.87 -4.78
N ALA A 162 -7.99 11.02 -4.88
CA ALA A 162 -8.30 11.63 -6.16
C ALA A 162 -7.06 11.87 -7.02
N ALA A 163 -5.91 12.21 -6.42
CA ALA A 163 -4.67 12.41 -7.15
C ALA A 163 -4.11 11.10 -7.72
N TYR A 164 -4.14 10.01 -6.93
CA TYR A 164 -3.72 8.68 -7.37
C TYR A 164 -4.67 8.07 -8.41
N MET A 165 -5.98 8.22 -8.19
CA MET A 165 -7.02 7.77 -9.12
C MET A 165 -7.00 8.56 -10.42
N ALA A 166 -6.79 9.89 -10.38
CA ALA A 166 -6.67 10.69 -11.59
C ALA A 166 -5.54 10.20 -12.50
N GLU A 167 -4.38 9.90 -11.91
CA GLU A 167 -3.24 9.39 -12.65
C GLU A 167 -3.49 7.97 -13.18
N THR A 168 -4.14 7.12 -12.38
CA THR A 168 -4.54 5.77 -12.79
C THR A 168 -5.51 5.81 -13.98
N ILE A 169 -6.55 6.65 -13.92
CA ILE A 169 -7.54 6.81 -14.99
C ILE A 169 -6.87 7.36 -16.25
N ARG A 170 -6.04 8.40 -16.11
CA ARG A 170 -5.28 8.98 -17.22
C ARG A 170 -4.37 7.95 -17.88
N ALA A 171 -3.61 7.19 -17.09
CA ALA A 171 -2.71 6.16 -17.58
C ALA A 171 -3.48 5.02 -18.26
N GLY A 172 -4.63 4.60 -17.72
CA GLY A 172 -5.45 3.57 -18.32
C GLY A 172 -6.06 3.98 -19.66
N ILE A 173 -6.48 5.24 -19.81
CA ILE A 173 -6.93 5.77 -21.11
C ILE A 173 -5.76 5.79 -22.12
N GLN A 174 -4.58 6.24 -21.69
CA GLN A 174 -3.39 6.29 -22.57
C GLN A 174 -2.80 4.92 -22.90
N ALA A 175 -3.10 3.89 -22.11
CA ALA A 175 -2.66 2.52 -22.33
C ALA A 175 -3.42 1.82 -23.46
N VAL A 176 -4.58 2.35 -23.90
CA VAL A 176 -5.29 1.82 -25.07
C VAL A 176 -4.45 2.09 -26.33
N PRO A 177 -4.19 1.07 -27.19
CA PRO A 177 -3.37 1.24 -28.38
C PRO A 177 -3.88 2.37 -29.28
N LYS A 178 -3.00 3.27 -29.71
CA LYS A 178 -3.36 4.41 -30.57
C LYS A 178 -4.06 4.00 -31.86
N GLY A 179 -3.70 2.84 -32.41
CA GLY A 179 -4.35 2.25 -33.59
C GLY A 179 -5.87 2.03 -33.44
N GLN A 180 -6.39 1.85 -32.20
CA GLN A 180 -7.83 1.77 -31.96
C GLN A 180 -8.54 3.09 -32.32
N MET A 181 -7.93 4.22 -31.94
CA MET A 181 -8.47 5.54 -32.29
C MET A 181 -8.32 5.79 -33.79
N GLU A 182 -7.17 5.48 -34.38
CA GLU A 182 -6.92 5.66 -35.82
C GLU A 182 -7.90 4.83 -36.66
N ALA A 183 -8.08 3.55 -36.34
CA ALA A 183 -9.03 2.67 -37.03
C ALA A 183 -10.48 3.17 -36.90
N ALA A 184 -10.91 3.58 -35.70
CA ALA A 184 -12.25 4.13 -35.49
C ALA A 184 -12.49 5.39 -36.34
N ARG A 185 -11.49 6.27 -36.42
CA ARG A 185 -11.53 7.48 -37.24
C ARG A 185 -11.59 7.15 -38.74
N SER A 186 -10.86 6.13 -39.20
CA SER A 186 -10.91 5.64 -40.59
C SER A 186 -12.28 5.03 -40.95
N LEU A 187 -12.99 4.45 -39.98
CA LEU A 187 -14.36 3.94 -40.14
C LEU A 187 -15.43 5.05 -40.02
N GLY A 188 -15.04 6.33 -39.99
CA GLY A 188 -15.96 7.47 -39.99
C GLY A 188 -16.49 7.88 -38.62
N PHE A 189 -15.99 7.32 -37.50
CA PHE A 189 -16.43 7.74 -36.17
C PHE A 189 -15.91 9.14 -35.86
N SER A 190 -16.72 9.98 -35.20
CA SER A 190 -16.23 11.22 -34.57
C SER A 190 -15.28 10.89 -33.40
N HIS A 191 -14.37 11.80 -33.03
CA HIS A 191 -13.47 11.56 -31.89
C HIS A 191 -14.25 11.24 -30.60
N ALA A 192 -15.34 11.96 -30.33
CA ALA A 192 -16.20 11.71 -29.17
C ALA A 192 -16.86 10.33 -29.24
N ARG A 193 -17.39 9.95 -30.41
CA ARG A 193 -18.00 8.63 -30.60
C ARG A 193 -16.98 7.51 -30.43
N ALA A 194 -15.79 7.64 -31.02
CA ALA A 194 -14.69 6.68 -30.86
C ALA A 194 -14.25 6.57 -29.38
N MET A 195 -14.13 7.70 -28.69
CA MET A 195 -13.77 7.74 -27.27
C MET A 195 -14.78 6.97 -26.42
N VAL A 196 -16.08 7.26 -26.55
CA VAL A 196 -17.13 6.64 -25.72
C VAL A 196 -17.38 5.17 -26.07
N SER A 197 -17.38 4.82 -27.36
CA SER A 197 -17.78 3.48 -27.80
C SER A 197 -16.64 2.46 -27.85
N ILE A 198 -15.39 2.90 -27.97
CA ILE A 198 -14.25 2.01 -28.20
C ILE A 198 -13.19 2.19 -27.12
N ILE A 199 -12.71 3.42 -26.89
CA ILE A 199 -11.56 3.67 -26.02
C ILE A 199 -11.92 3.53 -24.54
N ILE A 200 -12.98 4.22 -24.07
CA ILE A 200 -13.40 4.20 -22.67
C ILE A 200 -13.72 2.77 -22.18
N PRO A 201 -14.49 1.94 -22.92
CA PRO A 201 -14.76 0.56 -22.50
C PRO A 201 -13.48 -0.29 -22.33
N GLN A 202 -12.47 -0.06 -23.18
CA GLN A 202 -11.17 -0.72 -23.05
C GLN A 202 -10.38 -0.18 -21.86
N ALA A 203 -10.33 1.15 -21.70
CA ALA A 203 -9.67 1.81 -20.58
C ALA A 203 -10.25 1.38 -19.22
N ILE A 204 -11.57 1.21 -19.12
CA ILE A 204 -12.24 0.71 -17.90
C ILE A 204 -11.65 -0.63 -17.45
N ARG A 205 -11.42 -1.56 -18.39
CA ARG A 205 -10.83 -2.87 -18.08
C ARG A 205 -9.39 -2.74 -17.57
N ILE A 206 -8.66 -1.73 -18.04
CA ILE A 206 -7.28 -1.45 -17.62
C ILE A 206 -7.24 -0.79 -16.23
N VAL A 207 -8.19 0.09 -15.90
CA VAL A 207 -8.18 0.87 -14.64
C VAL A 207 -8.82 0.14 -13.47
N ILE A 208 -9.75 -0.80 -13.69
CA ILE A 208 -10.44 -1.50 -12.59
C ILE A 208 -9.46 -2.19 -11.62
N PRO A 209 -8.46 -2.98 -12.07
CA PRO A 209 -7.52 -3.62 -11.16
C PRO A 209 -6.74 -2.62 -10.27
N PRO A 210 -6.07 -1.57 -10.81
CA PRO A 210 -5.37 -0.61 -9.96
C PRO A 210 -6.30 0.24 -9.08
N LEU A 211 -7.52 0.57 -9.53
CA LEU A 211 -8.51 1.24 -8.67
C LEU A 211 -8.95 0.34 -7.50
N THR A 212 -9.05 -0.97 -7.73
CA THR A 212 -9.36 -1.92 -6.63
C THR A 212 -8.20 -2.01 -5.65
N ASN A 213 -6.95 -1.95 -6.13
CA ASN A 213 -5.79 -1.85 -5.25
C ASN A 213 -5.79 -0.54 -4.45
N GLU A 214 -6.19 0.58 -5.05
CA GLU A 214 -6.35 1.86 -4.37
C GLU A 214 -7.40 1.78 -3.24
N LEU A 215 -8.49 1.05 -3.44
CA LEU A 215 -9.49 0.80 -2.38
C LEU A 215 -8.87 0.05 -1.19
N VAL A 216 -7.99 -0.93 -1.43
CA VAL A 216 -7.28 -1.66 -0.36
C VAL A 216 -6.31 -0.75 0.39
N LEU A 217 -5.63 0.15 -0.31
CA LEU A 217 -4.76 1.15 0.30
C LEU A 217 -5.56 2.12 1.16
N LEU A 218 -6.67 2.66 0.63
CA LEU A 218 -7.58 3.52 1.39
C LEU A 218 -8.18 2.83 2.62
N PHE A 219 -8.40 1.52 2.56
CA PHE A 219 -8.83 0.76 3.73
C PHE A 219 -7.83 0.84 4.87
N LYS A 220 -6.53 0.78 4.56
CA LYS A 220 -5.46 0.93 5.54
C LYS A 220 -5.24 2.39 5.94
N ASP A 221 -5.31 3.32 4.99
CA ASP A 221 -5.11 4.75 5.23
C ASP A 221 -6.26 5.37 6.04
N SER A 222 -7.41 4.70 6.14
CA SER A 222 -8.45 5.07 7.11
C SER A 222 -7.95 5.11 8.56
N SER A 223 -6.85 4.41 8.88
CA SER A 223 -6.19 4.49 10.20
C SER A 223 -5.69 5.90 10.55
N LEU A 224 -5.51 6.79 9.56
CA LEU A 224 -5.13 8.19 9.78
C LEU A 224 -6.21 8.98 10.54
N VAL A 225 -7.44 8.46 10.64
CA VAL A 225 -8.50 8.98 11.53
C VAL A 225 -8.03 9.03 12.99
N LEU A 226 -7.03 8.25 13.40
CA LEU A 226 -6.45 8.29 14.75
C LEU A 226 -6.03 9.72 15.16
N PHE A 227 -5.65 10.56 14.19
CA PHE A 227 -5.21 11.94 14.41
C PHE A 227 -6.35 12.96 14.43
N LEU A 228 -7.58 12.54 14.14
CA LEU A 228 -8.77 13.36 14.31
C LEU A 228 -9.32 13.22 15.73
N GLY A 229 -9.90 14.32 16.23
CA GLY A 229 -10.75 14.29 17.41
C GLY A 229 -12.08 13.64 17.05
N VAL A 230 -12.26 12.39 17.47
CA VAL A 230 -13.46 11.57 17.18
C VAL A 230 -14.03 11.01 18.48
N THR A 231 -15.35 10.82 18.50
CA THR A 231 -16.06 10.21 19.63
C THR A 231 -15.89 8.68 19.65
N LEU A 232 -16.37 8.03 20.71
CA LEU A 232 -16.30 6.56 20.85
C LEU A 232 -16.98 5.83 19.68
N GLU A 233 -18.11 6.35 19.20
CA GLU A 233 -18.91 5.78 18.11
C GLU A 233 -18.34 6.04 16.72
N GLU A 234 -17.31 6.89 16.61
CA GLU A 234 -16.63 7.27 15.37
C GLU A 234 -15.23 6.67 15.26
N ARG A 235 -14.84 5.84 16.22
CA ARG A 235 -13.56 5.14 16.15
C ARG A 235 -13.57 4.16 15.00
N GLU A 236 -12.47 4.16 14.25
CA GLU A 236 -12.12 3.06 13.35
C GLU A 236 -11.18 2.07 14.06
N LEU A 237 -10.87 0.94 13.43
CA LEU A 237 -10.07 -0.16 13.99
C LEU A 237 -8.76 0.28 14.68
N ALA A 238 -7.93 1.10 14.05
CA ALA A 238 -6.63 1.48 14.60
C ALA A 238 -6.77 2.35 15.85
N LYS A 239 -7.67 3.35 15.83
CA LYS A 239 -7.97 4.19 16.98
C LYS A 239 -8.62 3.40 18.11
N PHE A 240 -9.57 2.51 17.79
CA PHE A 240 -10.20 1.63 18.77
C PHE A 240 -9.18 0.75 19.50
N GLY A 241 -8.30 0.07 18.74
CA GLY A 241 -7.24 -0.76 19.30
C GLY A 241 -6.25 0.06 20.13
N ARG A 242 -5.81 1.22 19.63
CA ARG A 242 -4.87 2.10 20.34
C ARG A 242 -5.43 2.64 21.65
N ASP A 243 -6.67 3.12 21.63
CA ASP A 243 -7.30 3.72 22.81
C ASP A 243 -7.49 2.69 23.92
N LEU A 244 -7.96 1.47 23.59
CA LEU A 244 -8.12 0.40 24.57
C LEU A 244 -6.80 -0.18 25.04
N ALA A 245 -5.80 -0.27 24.16
CA ALA A 245 -4.46 -0.69 24.57
C ALA A 245 -3.84 0.29 25.58
N SER A 246 -4.05 1.58 25.38
CA SER A 246 -3.61 2.62 26.32
C SER A 246 -4.34 2.53 27.67
N GLN A 247 -5.64 2.21 27.66
CA GLN A 247 -6.44 2.10 28.89
C GLN A 247 -6.12 0.85 29.70
N THR A 248 -5.84 -0.26 29.02
CA THR A 248 -5.58 -1.56 29.64
C THR A 248 -4.10 -1.84 29.90
N ALA A 249 -3.21 -0.96 29.41
CA ALA A 249 -1.76 -1.18 29.37
C ALA A 249 -1.39 -2.54 28.74
N ASN A 250 -2.13 -2.95 27.71
CA ASN A 250 -2.01 -4.25 27.05
C ASN A 250 -2.14 -4.09 25.53
N SER A 251 -1.32 -4.80 24.74
CA SER A 251 -1.33 -4.65 23.27
C SER A 251 -2.34 -5.57 22.55
N THR A 252 -3.05 -6.44 23.28
CA THR A 252 -4.07 -7.33 22.71
C THR A 252 -5.09 -6.58 21.83
N PRO A 253 -5.65 -5.41 22.23
CA PRO A 253 -6.61 -4.69 21.38
C PRO A 253 -6.04 -4.24 20.03
N ILE A 254 -4.75 -3.87 19.97
CA ILE A 254 -4.06 -3.52 18.72
C ILE A 254 -3.90 -4.76 17.84
N LEU A 255 -3.52 -5.91 18.43
CA LEU A 255 -3.38 -7.17 17.70
C LEU A 255 -4.72 -7.59 17.08
N VAL A 256 -5.81 -7.54 17.86
CA VAL A 256 -7.14 -7.90 17.34
C VAL A 256 -7.59 -6.92 16.25
N ALA A 257 -7.36 -5.61 16.41
CA ALA A 257 -7.63 -4.64 15.34
C ALA A 257 -6.84 -4.95 14.06
N GLY A 258 -5.56 -5.33 14.19
CA GLY A 258 -4.72 -5.77 13.08
C GLY A 258 -5.26 -7.03 12.38
N LEU A 259 -5.76 -8.00 13.14
CA LEU A 259 -6.44 -9.18 12.60
C LEU A 259 -7.72 -8.81 11.85
N CYS A 260 -8.51 -7.85 12.33
CA CYS A 260 -9.68 -7.34 11.62
C CYS A 260 -9.29 -6.64 10.30
N TYR A 261 -8.19 -5.88 10.26
CA TYR A 261 -7.66 -5.37 9.00
C TYR A 261 -7.29 -6.49 8.03
N LEU A 262 -6.62 -7.54 8.49
CA LEU A 262 -6.26 -8.70 7.65
C LEU A 262 -7.49 -9.46 7.15
N LEU A 263 -8.51 -9.60 8.00
CA LEU A 263 -9.78 -10.25 7.68
C LEU A 263 -10.47 -9.61 6.47
N VAL A 264 -10.30 -8.30 6.26
CA VAL A 264 -10.83 -7.59 5.07
C VAL A 264 -9.81 -7.50 3.94
N THR A 265 -8.56 -7.14 4.24
CA THR A 265 -7.55 -6.84 3.21
C THR A 265 -7.05 -8.08 2.48
N VAL A 266 -6.98 -9.26 3.13
CA VAL A 266 -6.54 -10.50 2.48
C VAL A 266 -7.55 -10.98 1.43
N PRO A 267 -8.87 -11.08 1.72
CA PRO A 267 -9.87 -11.35 0.69
C PRO A 267 -9.86 -10.32 -0.45
N LEU A 268 -9.79 -9.02 -0.13
CA LEU A 268 -9.73 -7.98 -1.17
C LEU A 268 -8.49 -8.12 -2.06
N SER A 269 -7.34 -8.48 -1.49
CA SER A 269 -6.11 -8.72 -2.26
C SER A 269 -6.24 -9.93 -3.19
N PHE A 270 -7.01 -10.96 -2.82
CA PHE A 270 -7.34 -12.05 -3.73
C PHE A 270 -8.22 -11.58 -4.90
N VAL A 271 -9.21 -10.72 -4.63
CA VAL A 271 -10.03 -10.09 -5.67
C VAL A 271 -9.16 -9.28 -6.65
N VAL A 272 -8.25 -8.45 -6.13
CA VAL A 272 -7.30 -7.68 -6.95
C VAL A 272 -6.48 -8.59 -7.87
N ARG A 273 -5.83 -9.63 -7.32
CA ARG A 273 -5.04 -10.60 -8.10
C ARG A 273 -5.85 -11.27 -9.21
N ARG A 274 -7.12 -11.59 -8.93
CA ARG A 274 -8.02 -12.20 -9.92
C ARG A 274 -8.40 -11.20 -11.03
N LEU A 275 -8.58 -9.92 -10.70
CA LEU A 275 -8.84 -8.88 -11.69
C LEU A 275 -7.61 -8.61 -12.56
N GLU A 276 -6.41 -8.60 -11.98
CA GLU A 276 -5.14 -8.46 -12.70
C GLU A 276 -4.89 -9.60 -13.69
N GLY A 277 -5.11 -10.86 -13.26
CA GLY A 277 -4.94 -12.03 -14.13
C GLY A 277 -5.82 -11.97 -15.39
N ARG A 278 -7.09 -11.53 -15.24
CA ARG A 278 -8.03 -11.39 -16.37
C ARG A 278 -7.67 -10.23 -17.30
N ALA A 279 -7.10 -9.16 -16.76
CA ALA A 279 -6.65 -8.01 -17.56
C ALA A 279 -5.38 -8.35 -18.39
N GLY A 280 -4.51 -9.24 -17.89
CA GLY A 280 -3.33 -9.71 -18.59
C GLY A 280 -3.62 -10.63 -19.79
N GLU A 281 -4.69 -11.42 -19.73
CA GLU A 281 -5.11 -12.32 -20.82
C GLU A 281 -5.69 -11.58 -22.05
N THR A 282 -5.99 -10.29 -21.94
CA THR A 282 -6.62 -9.49 -23.02
C THR A 282 -5.59 -8.60 -23.77
N ARG A 283 -4.29 -8.74 -23.49
CA ARG A 283 -3.20 -8.06 -24.21
C ARG A 283 -2.57 -9.00 -25.23
#